data_AF-A0A382FXA1-F1
#
_entry.id   AF-A0A382FXA1-F1
#
_cell.length_a   1.000
_cell.length_b   1.000
_cell.length_c   1.000
_cell.angle_alpha   90.00
_cell.angle_beta   90.00
_cell.angle_gamma   90.00
#
_symmetry.space_group_name_H-M   'P 1'
#
loop_
_entity.id
_entity.type
_entity.pdbx_description
1 polymer ?
#
loop_
_entity_poly.entity_id
_entity_poly.type
_entity_poly.pdbx_seq_one_letter_code
_entity_poly.pdbx_strand_id
1 'polypeptide(L)' 'MKSIHLSKLGLGGLAGLAWALAGTVTAENWPTWRGPAANGVAPGGNPPTEFSESKNVQWKTKVPGSGSSTPVI' A
#
# COMPACT_ATOMS: atom_id res chain seq x y z
N MET A 1 -24.39 -2.25 -47.08
CA MET A 1 -23.99 -1.13 -46.20
C MET A 1 -22.93 -1.66 -45.24
N LYS A 2 -21.76 -1.02 -45.14
CA LYS A 2 -20.63 -1.49 -44.33
C LYS A 2 -20.95 -1.31 -42.84
N SER A 3 -21.24 -2.41 -42.14
CA SER A 3 -21.32 -2.40 -40.68
C SER A 3 -19.91 -2.47 -40.12
N ILE A 4 -19.55 -1.47 -39.31
CA ILE A 4 -18.23 -1.32 -38.70
C ILE A 4 -18.20 -2.24 -37.48
N HIS A 5 -17.44 -3.33 -37.51
CA HIS A 5 -17.29 -4.21 -36.36
C HIS A 5 -16.44 -3.53 -35.27
N LEU A 6 -17.11 -2.85 -34.33
CA LEU A 6 -16.54 -2.52 -33.01
C LEU A 6 -16.43 -3.80 -32.18
N SER A 7 -15.36 -4.57 -32.37
CA SER A 7 -15.06 -5.69 -31.47
C SER A 7 -13.58 -6.00 -31.54
N LYS A 8 -12.79 -5.22 -30.79
CA LYS A 8 -11.42 -5.55 -30.35
C LYS A 8 -10.85 -4.45 -29.45
N LEU A 9 -11.59 -3.99 -28.43
CA LEU A 9 -10.89 -3.64 -27.19
C LEU A 9 -10.56 -4.97 -26.50
N GLY A 10 -9.50 -5.62 -26.97
CA GLY A 10 -9.01 -6.85 -26.37
C GLY A 10 -8.51 -6.59 -24.95
N LEU A 11 -8.52 -7.62 -24.11
CA LEU A 11 -8.04 -7.61 -22.71
C LEU A 11 -6.72 -6.83 -22.49
N GLY A 12 -5.85 -6.75 -23.51
CA GLY A 12 -4.61 -5.96 -23.45
C GLY A 12 -4.81 -4.44 -23.25
N GLY A 13 -5.90 -3.86 -23.75
CA GLY A 13 -6.22 -2.45 -23.55
C GLY A 13 -6.64 -2.14 -22.10
N LEU A 14 -7.35 -3.08 -21.47
CA LEU A 14 -7.78 -2.95 -20.06
C LEU A 14 -6.59 -3.14 -19.10
N ALA A 15 -5.70 -4.09 -19.38
CA ALA A 15 -4.48 -4.28 -18.60
C ALA A 15 -3.52 -3.08 -18.72
N GLY A 16 -3.34 -2.54 -19.94
CA GLY A 16 -2.54 -1.34 -20.17
C GLY A 16 -3.10 -0.09 -19.47
N LEU A 17 -4.43 0.06 -19.46
CA LEU A 17 -5.09 1.17 -18.76
C LEU A 17 -4.98 1.03 -17.23
N ALA A 18 -5.13 -0.19 -16.69
CA ALA A 18 -4.96 -0.44 -15.26
C ALA A 18 -3.55 -0.12 -14.76
N TRP A 19 -2.52 -0.39 -15.58
CA TRP A 19 -1.15 -0.08 -15.23
C TRP A 19 -0.83 1.42 -15.35
N ALA A 20 -1.41 2.10 -16.35
CA ALA A 20 -1.29 3.56 -16.50
C ALA A 20 -2.00 4.35 -15.38
N LEU A 21 -2.99 3.74 -14.71
CA LEU A 21 -3.72 4.32 -13.58
C LEU A 21 -3.13 3.93 -12.21
N ALA A 22 -2.04 3.16 -12.17
CA ALA A 22 -1.37 2.83 -10.92
C ALA A 22 -0.64 4.07 -10.38
N GLY A 23 -1.25 4.74 -9.39
CA GLY A 23 -0.62 5.85 -8.68
C GLY A 23 0.59 5.39 -7.88
N THR A 24 1.67 6.17 -7.89
CA THR A 24 2.81 5.97 -6.99
C THR A 24 2.42 6.42 -5.59
N VAL A 25 2.39 5.49 -4.64
CA VAL A 25 2.28 5.81 -3.22
C VAL A 25 3.69 6.00 -2.67
N THR A 26 4.02 7.22 -2.26
CA THR A 26 5.28 7.52 -1.57
C THR A 26 5.02 7.53 -0.07
N ALA A 27 5.59 6.57 0.65
CA ALA A 27 5.67 6.61 2.11
C ALA A 27 7.06 7.11 2.53
N GLU A 28 7.13 7.94 3.57
CA GLU A 28 8.39 8.34 4.19
C GLU A 28 8.92 7.21 5.09
N ASN A 29 10.24 7.05 5.17
CA ASN A 29 10.86 6.11 6.11
C ASN A 29 10.70 6.59 7.55
N TRP A 30 10.61 5.64 8.47
CA TRP A 30 10.53 5.81 9.92
C TRP A 30 11.75 5.19 10.63
N PRO A 31 12.95 5.78 10.49
CA PRO A 31 14.23 5.12 10.83
C PRO A 31 14.52 4.98 12.34
N THR A 32 13.71 5.58 13.21
CA THR A 32 13.90 5.58 14.67
C THR A 32 12.56 5.59 15.39
N TRP A 33 12.55 5.32 16.70
CA TRP A 33 11.35 5.23 17.53
C TRP A 33 10.35 6.38 17.27
N ARG A 34 10.83 7.63 17.20
CA ARG A 34 10.01 8.83 17.03
C ARG A 34 9.96 9.37 15.59
N GLY A 35 10.34 8.55 14.61
CA GLY A 35 10.32 8.91 13.21
C GLY A 35 11.43 9.90 12.82
N PRO A 36 11.43 10.35 11.56
CA PRO A 36 12.51 11.16 10.98
C PRO A 36 12.72 12.50 11.71
N ALA A 37 11.64 13.09 12.23
CA ALA A 37 11.68 14.34 12.99
C ALA A 37 11.84 14.16 14.52
N ALA A 38 12.00 12.92 14.99
CA ALA A 38 12.13 12.58 16.41
C ALA A 38 11.00 13.08 17.34
N ASN A 39 9.81 13.35 16.80
CA ASN A 39 8.66 13.88 17.56
C ASN A 39 7.47 12.91 17.64
N GLY A 40 7.50 11.78 16.94
CA GLY A 40 6.42 10.77 16.95
C GLY A 40 5.18 11.17 16.14
N VAL A 41 5.28 12.16 15.25
CA VAL A 41 4.17 12.62 14.40
C VAL A 41 4.35 12.07 12.99
N ALA A 42 3.28 11.51 12.42
CA ALA A 42 3.19 11.12 11.01
C ALA A 42 2.31 12.14 10.25
N PRO A 43 2.89 13.16 9.59
CA PRO A 43 2.11 14.19 8.90
C PRO A 43 1.21 13.58 7.82
N GLY A 44 -0.07 13.94 7.81
CA GLY A 44 -1.04 13.41 6.85
C GLY A 44 -1.37 11.92 7.01
N GLY A 45 -0.90 11.28 8.10
CA GLY A 45 -1.20 9.89 8.39
C GLY A 45 -2.70 9.67 8.63
N ASN A 46 -3.23 8.60 8.05
CA ASN A 46 -4.60 8.15 8.27
C ASN A 46 -4.60 6.68 8.72
N PRO A 47 -4.06 6.37 9.92
CA PRO A 47 -3.98 4.99 10.38
C PRO A 47 -5.39 4.45 10.69
N PRO A 48 -5.63 3.15 10.46
CA PRO A 48 -6.88 2.52 10.90
C PRO A 48 -7.00 2.57 12.43
N THR A 49 -8.21 2.82 12.92
CA THR A 49 -8.52 2.94 14.35
C THR A 49 -8.97 1.63 14.99
N GLU A 50 -9.21 0.60 14.19
CA GLU A 50 -9.63 -0.72 14.63
C GLU A 50 -8.71 -1.78 14.05
N PHE A 51 -8.35 -2.78 14.84
CA PHE A 51 -7.51 -3.90 14.43
C PHE A 51 -8.03 -5.22 15.00
N SER A 52 -7.90 -6.28 14.22
CA SER A 52 -8.05 -7.65 14.68
C SER A 52 -7.19 -8.58 13.81
N GLU A 53 -7.11 -9.87 14.17
CA GLU A 53 -6.46 -10.88 13.32
C GLU A 53 -7.02 -10.94 11.88
N SER A 54 -8.24 -10.43 11.66
CA SER A 54 -8.91 -10.42 10.36
C SER A 54 -9.23 -9.02 9.82
N LYS A 55 -8.97 -7.94 10.57
CA LYS A 55 -9.35 -6.57 10.20
C LYS A 55 -8.15 -5.64 10.21
N ASN A 56 -7.98 -4.92 9.10
CA ASN A 56 -6.95 -3.89 8.89
C ASN A 56 -5.49 -4.37 9.05
N VAL A 57 -5.24 -5.69 9.06
CA VAL A 57 -3.90 -6.28 8.99
C VAL A 57 -3.53 -6.51 7.54
N GLN A 58 -2.50 -5.80 7.05
CA GLN A 58 -2.00 -5.95 5.68
C GLN A 58 -1.07 -7.16 5.54
N TRP A 59 -0.23 -7.39 6.54
CA TRP A 59 0.73 -8.50 6.57
C TRP A 59 1.12 -8.80 8.01
N LYS A 60 1.61 -10.01 8.25
CA LYS A 60 2.25 -10.40 9.50
C LYS A 60 3.33 -11.43 9.23
N THR A 61 4.38 -11.42 10.04
CA THR A 61 5.48 -12.39 9.95
C THR A 61 5.84 -12.90 11.34
N LYS A 62 6.31 -14.14 11.42
CA LYS A 62 6.79 -14.73 12.67
C LYS A 62 8.18 -14.18 12.98
N VAL A 63 8.32 -13.49 14.11
CA VAL A 63 9.63 -13.07 14.62
C VAL A 63 10.22 -14.20 15.45
N PRO A 64 11.44 -14.68 15.15
CA PRO A 64 12.08 -15.73 15.93
C PRO A 64 12.54 -15.22 17.30
N GLY A 65 12.46 -16.08 18.32
CA GLY A 65 12.89 -15.75 19.68
C GLY A 65 11.96 -14.78 20.40
N SER A 66 12.50 -14.11 21.42
CA SER A 66 11.83 -13.05 22.18
C SER A 66 12.50 -11.71 21.90
N GLY A 67 11.72 -10.66 21.70
CA GLY A 67 12.23 -9.32 21.44
C GLY A 67 11.39 -8.24 22.12
N SER A 68 12.02 -7.12 22.48
CA SER A 68 11.38 -5.92 23.03
C SER A 68 11.65 -4.68 22.18
N SER A 69 12.03 -4.90 20.91
CA SER A 69 12.36 -3.84 19.97
C SER A 69 11.09 -3.21 19.38
N THR A 70 11.14 -1.92 19.05
CA THR A 70 10.14 -1.31 18.16
C THR A 70 10.51 -1.49 16.70
N PRO A 71 9.54 -1.83 15.84
CA PRO A 71 9.76 -1.83 14.41
C PRO A 71 10.06 -0.41 13.91
N VAL A 72 11.03 -0.32 13.00
CA VAL A 72 11.28 0.84 12.12
C VAL A 72 10.88 0.41 10.71
N ILE A 73 10.36 1.33 9.90
CA ILE A 73 9.89 1.06 8.53
C ILE A 73 10.66 1.92 7.54
#